data_AF-A0A6J4XGE0-F1
#
_entry.id   AF-A0A6J4XGE0-F1
#
_cell.length_a   1.000
_cell.length_b   1.000
_cell.length_c   1.000
_cell.angle_alpha   90.00
_cell.angle_beta   90.00
_cell.angle_gamma   90.00
#
_symmetry.space_group_name_H-M   'P 1'
#
loop_
_entity.id
_entity.type
_entity.pdbx_description
1 polymer ?
#
loop_
_entity_poly.entity_id
_entity_poly.type
_entity_poly.pdbx_seq_one_letter_code
_entity_poly.pdbx_strand_id
1 'polypeptide(L)' 'MKMEEDLNSAATNTYVMHSRCYAINPNRLLELMRSAGFESVTRIDNEFYQPVLVGTRPP' A
#
# COMPACT_ATOMS: atom_id res chain seq x y z
N MET A 1 -7.16 7.04 9.39
CA MET A 1 -8.35 7.92 9.50
C MET A 1 -9.56 7.01 9.58
N LYS A 2 -10.30 7.02 10.68
CA LYS A 2 -11.45 6.12 10.89
C LYS A 2 -12.71 6.92 10.55
N MET A 3 -13.53 6.42 9.63
CA MET A 3 -14.85 6.98 9.35
C MET A 3 -15.87 6.10 10.07
N GLU A 4 -16.66 6.69 10.96
CA GLU A 4 -17.79 6.05 11.62
C GLU A 4 -19.05 6.77 11.15
N GLU A 5 -20.00 6.04 10.56
CA GLU A 5 -21.27 6.58 10.08
C GLU A 5 -22.34 6.49 11.17
N ASP A 6 -22.88 7.64 11.58
CA ASP A 6 -24.06 7.71 12.45
C ASP A 6 -25.33 7.70 11.58
N LEU A 7 -25.90 6.51 11.39
CA LEU A 7 -27.06 6.27 10.52
C LEU A 7 -28.38 6.86 11.07
N ASN A 8 -28.37 7.45 12.28
CA ASN A 8 -29.56 8.01 12.92
C ASN A 8 -29.75 9.52 12.70
N SER A 9 -28.85 10.17 11.96
CA SER A 9 -28.93 11.61 11.67
C SER A 9 -29.56 11.86 10.30
N ALA A 10 -30.60 12.71 10.25
CA ALA A 10 -31.22 13.15 8.99
C ALA A 10 -30.36 14.15 8.19
N ALA A 11 -29.16 14.49 8.69
CA ALA A 11 -28.21 15.36 8.00
C ALA A 11 -27.16 14.51 7.25
N THR A 12 -27.25 14.48 5.92
CA THR A 12 -26.23 13.87 5.07
C THR A 12 -24.96 14.72 5.09
N ASN A 13 -23.99 14.36 5.94
CA ASN A 13 -22.66 14.95 5.88
C ASN A 13 -21.89 14.35 4.70
N THR A 14 -21.55 15.19 3.72
CA THR A 14 -20.67 14.79 2.62
C THR A 14 -19.21 14.99 3.06
N TYR A 15 -18.47 13.90 3.20
CA TYR A 15 -17.05 13.94 3.50
C TYR A 15 -16.23 13.82 2.21
N VAL A 16 -15.43 14.84 1.91
CA VAL A 16 -14.47 14.77 0.79
C VAL A 16 -13.13 14.29 1.33
N MET A 17 -12.69 13.12 0.88
CA MET A 17 -11.37 12.59 1.24
C MET A 17 -10.33 13.01 0.21
N HIS A 18 -9.39 13.86 0.61
CA HIS A 18 -8.21 14.19 -0.18
C HIS A 18 -7.06 13.29 0.25
N SER A 19 -6.51 12.53 -0.68
CA SER A 19 -5.31 11.71 -0.44
C SER A 19 -4.29 11.92 -1.56
N ARG A 20 -3.02 11.90 -1.18
CA ARG A 20 -1.89 11.93 -2.13
C ARG A 20 -1.18 10.59 -2.03
N CYS A 21 -1.18 9.85 -3.14
CA CYS A 21 -0.45 8.60 -3.28
C CYS A 21 0.68 8.82 -4.27
N TYR A 22 1.92 8.67 -3.80
CA TYR A 22 3.09 8.77 -4.68
C TYR A 22 3.35 7.41 -5.33
N ALA A 23 3.37 7.40 -6.65
CA ALA A 23 3.76 6.22 -7.40
C ALA A 23 5.29 6.05 -7.34
N ILE A 24 5.75 4.83 -7.06
CA ILE A 24 7.15 4.44 -7.16
C ILE A 24 7.27 3.28 -8.15
N ASN A 25 8.33 3.26 -8.95
CA ASN A 25 8.60 2.13 -9.84
C ASN A 25 8.85 0.86 -8.98
N PRO A 26 8.18 -0.28 -9.26
CA PRO A 26 8.39 -1.51 -8.51
C PRO A 26 9.85 -1.98 -8.45
N ASN A 27 10.63 -1.75 -9.50
CA ASN A 27 12.06 -2.09 -9.52
C ASN A 27 12.85 -1.24 -8.53
N ARG A 28 12.50 0.04 -8.39
CA ARG A 28 13.11 0.92 -7.39
C ARG A 28 12.75 0.46 -5.98
N LEU A 29 11.52 0.00 -5.76
CA LEU A 29 11.12 -0.52 -4.46
C LEU A 29 11.87 -1.82 -4.11
N LEU A 30 12.11 -2.71 -5.08
CA LEU A 30 12.95 -3.90 -4.89
C LEU A 30 14.38 -3.56 -4.46
N GLU A 31 15.01 -2.55 -5.07
CA GLU A 31 16.34 -2.06 -4.68
C GLU A 31 16.34 -1.56 -3.23
N LEU A 32 15.33 -0.75 -2.87
CA LEU A 32 15.18 -0.21 -1.52
C LEU A 32 14.98 -1.32 -0.48
N MET A 33 14.21 -2.36 -0.80
CA MET A 33 14.04 -3.53 0.07
C MET A 33 15.39 -4.20 0.36
N ARG A 34 16.22 -4.43 -0.67
CA ARG A 34 17.57 -4.97 -0.47
C ARG A 34 18.44 -4.07 0.40
N SER A 35 18.43 -2.76 0.13
CA SER A 35 19.17 -1.78 0.94
C SER A 35 18.69 -1.72 2.40
N ALA A 36 17.42 -2.06 2.67
CA ALA A 36 16.84 -2.12 4.01
C ALA A 36 17.11 -3.44 4.76
N GLY A 37 17.90 -4.34 4.17
CA GLY A 37 18.27 -5.63 4.76
C GLY A 37 17.25 -6.74 4.53
N PHE A 38 16.33 -6.59 3.57
CA PHE A 38 15.53 -7.72 3.12
C PHE A 38 16.35 -8.58 2.16
N GLU A 39 16.27 -9.89 2.37
CA GLU A 39 16.85 -10.93 1.55
C GLU A 39 15.76 -11.66 0.75
N SER A 40 16.16 -12.50 -0.20
CA SER A 40 15.25 -13.27 -1.05
C SER A 40 14.16 -12.41 -1.71
N VAL A 41 14.53 -11.16 -2.08
CA VAL A 41 13.57 -10.18 -2.59
C VAL A 41 13.16 -10.53 -4.02
N THR A 42 11.87 -10.79 -4.23
CA THR A 42 11.30 -11.16 -5.53
C THR A 42 10.03 -10.37 -5.86
N ARG A 43 9.76 -10.25 -7.16
CA ARG A 43 8.52 -9.69 -7.70
C ARG A 43 7.70 -10.83 -8.27
N ILE A 44 6.42 -10.85 -7.91
CA ILE A 44 5.43 -11.77 -8.43
C ILE A 44 4.45 -10.95 -9.25
N ASP A 45 4.44 -11.23 -10.55
CA ASP A 45 3.54 -10.60 -11.52
C ASP A 45 2.28 -11.44 -11.73
N ASN A 46 1.21 -10.78 -12.17
CA ASN A 46 -0.06 -11.42 -12.59
C ASN A 46 -0.83 -12.20 -11.52
N GLU A 47 -0.45 -12.14 -10.25
CA GLU A 47 -1.24 -12.70 -9.13
C GLU A 47 -2.42 -11.79 -8.73
N PHE A 48 -2.26 -10.48 -8.93
CA PHE A 48 -3.30 -9.49 -8.65
C PHE A 48 -3.32 -8.41 -9.73
N TYR A 49 -4.18 -7.41 -9.56
CA TYR A 49 -4.21 -6.19 -10.38
C TYR A 49 -2.91 -5.36 -10.32
N GLN A 50 -1.97 -5.71 -9.45
CA GLN A 50 -0.69 -5.04 -9.24
C GLN A 50 0.40 -6.08 -8.91
N PRO A 51 1.68 -5.79 -9.21
CA PRO A 51 2.78 -6.67 -8.82
C PRO A 51 2.93 -6.76 -7.30
N VAL A 52 3.17 -7.97 -6.80
CA VAL A 52 3.46 -8.22 -5.38
C VAL A 52 4.97 -8.30 -5.20
N LEU A 53 5.50 -7.57 -4.21
CA LEU A 53 6.91 -7.61 -3.86
C LEU A 53 7.06 -8.32 -2.51
N VAL A 54 7.88 -9.36 -2.46
CA VAL A 54 8.11 -10.16 -1.24
C VAL A 54 9.60 -10.20 -0.92
N GLY A 55 9.93 -10.41 0.35
CA GLY A 55 11.29 -10.57 0.84
C GLY A 55 11.28 -10.96 2.31
N THR A 56 12.36 -11.59 2.78
CA THR A 56 12.51 -12.04 4.16
C THR A 56 13.52 -11.18 4.89
N ARG A 57 13.27 -10.84 6.15
CA ARG A 57 14.29 -10.26 7.00
C ARG A 57 14.93 -11.40 7.83
N PRO A 58 16.26 -11.60 7.76
CA PRO A 58 16.93 -12.57 8.61
C PRO A 58 16.78 -12.18 10.10
N PRO A 59 16.79 -13.17 11.02
CA PRO A 59 16.62 -12.96 12.46
C PRO A 59 17.75 -12.15 13.10
#